data_AF-A0A699WC46-F1
#
_entry.id   AF-A0A699WC46-F1
#
_cell.length_a   1.000
_cell.length_b   1.000
_cell.length_c   1.000
_cell.angle_alpha   90.00
_cell.angle_beta   90.00
_cell.angle_gamma   90.00
#
_symmetry.space_group_name_H-M   'P 1'
#
loop_
_entity.id
_entity.type
_entity.pdbx_description
1 polymer ?
#
loop_
_entity_poly.entity_id
_entity_poly.type
_entity_poly.pdbx_seq_one_letter_code
_entity_poly.pdbx_strand_id
1 'polypeptide(L)'
;PAIIVTGSEGSADARAQLRQGRLDAAMQGSETIPYLMSQEKDTYKPIGLAISKQFTGLGVNKSNPELAKAIAEAMQAMVDDGTYGKILKKWDLEQGAVTKIGMDQGK
;
A
#
# COMPACT_ATOMS: atom_id res chain seq x y z
N PRO A 1 29.13 -5.27 1.47
CA PRO A 1 29.14 -3.88 1.98
C PRO A 1 27.90 -3.63 2.86
N ALA A 2 27.96 -2.68 3.80
CA ALA A 2 26.79 -2.28 4.58
C ALA A 2 25.82 -1.45 3.71
N ILE A 3 24.52 -1.53 4.00
CA ILE A 3 23.50 -0.70 3.34
C ILE A 3 23.56 0.71 3.94
N ILE A 4 23.62 1.73 3.08
CA ILE A 4 23.53 3.15 3.46
C ILE A 4 22.09 3.59 3.21
N VAL A 5 21.44 4.17 4.22
CA VAL A 5 20.05 4.64 4.12
C VAL A 5 20.04 6.16 3.99
N THR A 6 19.38 6.65 2.93
CA THR A 6 19.19 8.08 2.67
C THR A 6 17.69 8.37 2.58
N GLY A 7 17.23 9.45 3.22
CA GLY A 7 15.85 9.91 3.10
C GLY A 7 15.57 10.58 1.76
N SER A 8 14.30 10.59 1.35
CA SER A 8 13.81 11.31 0.16
C SER A 8 12.64 12.21 0.52
N GLU A 9 12.40 13.24 -0.28
CA GLU A 9 11.21 14.08 -0.17
C GLU A 9 9.99 13.39 -0.83
N GLY A 10 9.57 12.29 -0.20
CA GLY A 10 8.46 11.47 -0.65
C GLY A 10 8.79 10.54 -1.82
N SER A 11 7.78 9.82 -2.30
CA SER A 11 7.98 8.72 -3.27
C SER A 11 8.41 9.19 -4.66
N ALA A 12 8.05 10.40 -5.08
CA ALA A 12 8.42 10.94 -6.39
C ALA A 12 9.92 11.24 -6.47
N ASP A 13 10.48 11.87 -5.44
CA ASP A 13 11.92 12.13 -5.32
C ASP A 13 12.72 10.82 -5.27
N ALA A 14 12.31 9.85 -4.43
CA ALA A 14 12.96 8.54 -4.36
C ALA A 14 13.08 7.86 -5.73
N ARG A 15 12.01 7.91 -6.55
CA ARG A 15 12.03 7.35 -7.91
C ARG A 15 12.91 8.14 -8.87
N ALA A 16 12.94 9.47 -8.77
CA ALA A 16 13.82 10.30 -9.57
C ALA A 16 15.30 9.98 -9.27
N GLN A 17 15.66 9.85 -8.00
CA GLN A 17 17.01 9.48 -7.57
C GLN A 17 17.39 8.06 -8.01
N LEU A 18 16.47 7.09 -7.94
CA LEU A 18 16.67 5.73 -8.45
C LEU A 18 16.94 5.73 -9.97
N ARG A 19 16.13 6.46 -10.75
CA ARG A 19 16.33 6.57 -12.21
C ARG A 19 17.65 7.25 -12.59
N GLN A 20 18.15 8.16 -11.76
CA GLN A 20 19.43 8.83 -11.95
C GLN A 20 20.63 8.00 -11.49
N GLY A 21 20.42 6.81 -10.92
CA GLY A 21 21.50 5.97 -10.36
C GLY A 21 22.10 6.53 -9.08
N ARG A 22 21.42 7.45 -8.39
CA ARG A 22 21.85 7.97 -7.08
C ARG A 22 21.52 7.01 -5.94
N LEU A 23 20.54 6.13 -6.16
CA LEU A 23 20.15 5.05 -5.25
C LEU A 23 20.26 3.73 -6.00
N ASP A 24 20.74 2.69 -5.32
CA ASP A 24 20.74 1.32 -5.86
C ASP A 24 19.35 0.66 -5.74
N ALA A 25 18.56 1.07 -4.74
CA ALA A 25 17.20 0.60 -4.49
C ALA A 25 16.40 1.65 -3.72
N ALA A 26 15.07 1.64 -3.88
CA ALA A 26 14.16 2.49 -3.14
C ALA A 26 13.13 1.65 -2.37
N MET A 27 12.96 1.91 -1.07
CA MET A 27 11.90 1.30 -0.28
C MET A 27 10.60 2.05 -0.55
N GLN A 28 9.58 1.33 -1.02
CA GLN A 28 8.28 1.88 -1.38
C GLN A 28 7.18 0.96 -0.86
N GLY A 29 6.02 1.55 -0.54
CA GLY A 29 4.82 0.79 -0.20
C GLY A 29 4.31 0.02 -1.42
N SER A 30 3.90 -1.24 -1.19
CA SER A 30 3.41 -2.14 -2.23
C SER A 30 2.15 -1.64 -2.94
N GLU A 31 1.40 -0.73 -2.30
CA GLU A 31 0.11 -0.23 -2.77
C GLU A 31 0.19 0.64 -4.03
N THR A 32 1.34 1.26 -4.32
CA THR A 32 1.50 2.13 -5.52
C THR A 32 2.31 1.49 -6.64
N ILE A 33 3.10 0.45 -6.34
CA ILE A 33 4.06 -0.14 -7.27
C ILE A 33 3.40 -0.73 -8.52
N PRO A 34 2.33 -1.55 -8.45
CA PRO A 34 1.75 -2.14 -9.65
C PRO A 34 1.22 -1.09 -10.62
N TYR A 35 0.51 -0.09 -10.09
CA TYR A 35 0.03 1.03 -10.90
C TYR A 35 1.18 1.80 -11.56
N LEU A 36 2.23 2.14 -10.81
CA LEU A 36 3.40 2.84 -11.36
C LEU A 36 4.11 2.02 -12.44
N MET A 37 4.29 0.73 -12.24
CA MET A 37 4.88 -0.17 -13.25
C MET A 37 4.01 -0.30 -14.50
N SER A 38 2.68 -0.16 -14.37
CA SER A 38 1.78 -0.10 -15.54
C SER A 38 2.00 1.16 -16.40
N GLN A 39 2.39 2.28 -15.77
CA GLN A 39 2.64 3.55 -16.44
C GLN A 39 4.07 3.63 -17.01
N GLU A 40 5.05 3.12 -16.26
CA GLU A 40 6.47 3.14 -16.59
C GLU A 40 6.97 1.72 -16.88
N LYS A 41 6.54 1.17 -18.02
CA LYS A 41 6.91 -0.20 -18.44
C LYS A 41 8.43 -0.35 -18.49
N ASP A 42 8.89 -1.52 -18.06
CA ASP A 42 10.31 -1.94 -18.07
C ASP A 42 11.29 -1.01 -17.34
N THR A 43 10.77 -0.08 -16.53
CA THR A 43 11.59 0.92 -15.82
C THR A 43 12.00 0.45 -14.42
N TYR A 44 11.12 -0.27 -13.73
CA TYR A 44 11.35 -0.75 -12.37
C TYR A 44 11.19 -2.26 -12.28
N LYS A 45 11.89 -2.86 -11.32
CA LYS A 45 11.75 -4.27 -10.95
C LYS A 45 11.61 -4.39 -9.44
N PRO A 46 10.55 -5.04 -8.92
CA PRO A 46 10.43 -5.31 -7.50
C PRO A 46 11.52 -6.30 -7.05
N ILE A 47 12.06 -6.07 -5.86
CA ILE A 47 13.09 -6.91 -5.26
C ILE A 47 12.49 -7.65 -4.06
N GLY A 48 12.40 -8.97 -4.17
CA GLY A 48 11.92 -9.82 -3.09
C GLY A 48 10.44 -9.62 -2.74
N LEU A 49 10.09 -9.98 -1.51
CA LEU A 49 8.76 -9.80 -0.92
C LEU A 49 8.77 -8.62 0.05
N ALA A 50 7.58 -8.14 0.43
CA ALA A 50 7.44 -7.12 1.46
C ALA A 50 8.13 -7.56 2.76
N ILE A 51 9.00 -6.70 3.29
CA ILE A 51 9.77 -6.94 4.52
C ILE A 51 9.06 -6.45 5.79
N SER A 52 7.98 -5.70 5.62
CA SER A 52 7.16 -5.16 6.72
C SER A 52 5.69 -5.16 6.31
N LYS A 53 4.81 -5.38 7.29
CA LYS A 53 3.36 -5.29 7.12
C LYS A 53 2.80 -4.14 7.94
N GLN A 54 2.01 -3.30 7.29
CA GLN A 54 1.24 -2.22 7.91
C GLN A 54 -0.21 -2.31 7.45
N PHE A 55 -1.14 -1.90 8.30
CA PHE A 55 -2.55 -1.82 7.94
C PHE A 55 -2.88 -0.42 7.43
N THR A 56 -3.28 -0.34 6.16
CA THR A 56 -3.85 0.88 5.59
C THR A 56 -5.32 0.98 6.00
N GLY A 57 -5.70 2.09 6.61
CA GLY A 57 -7.06 2.31 7.12
C GLY A 57 -7.69 3.60 6.63
N LEU A 58 -9.00 3.71 6.80
CA LEU A 58 -9.77 4.92 6.55
C LEU A 58 -9.84 5.73 7.85
N GLY A 59 -9.30 6.95 7.84
CA GLY A 59 -9.34 7.85 8.99
C GLY A 59 -10.74 8.45 9.17
N VAL A 60 -11.30 8.32 10.37
CA VAL A 60 -12.58 8.90 10.76
C VAL A 60 -12.38 9.75 12.02
N ASN A 61 -13.16 10.83 12.16
CA ASN A 61 -13.09 11.65 13.37
C ASN A 61 -13.47 10.82 14.61
N LYS A 62 -12.64 10.88 15.66
CA LYS A 62 -12.86 10.17 16.93
C LYS A 62 -14.17 10.54 17.62
N SER A 63 -14.71 11.73 17.37
CA SER A 63 -16.01 12.15 17.91
C SER A 63 -17.20 11.52 17.18
N ASN A 64 -16.98 10.76 16.10
CA ASN A 64 -18.04 10.12 15.31
C ASN A 64 -17.83 8.59 15.20
N PRO A 65 -17.97 7.85 16.31
CA PRO A 65 -17.77 6.39 16.33
C PRO A 65 -18.83 5.64 15.51
N GLU A 66 -20.04 6.19 15.36
CA GLU A 66 -21.10 5.58 14.56
C GLU A 66 -20.72 5.53 13.07
N LEU A 67 -20.13 6.61 12.55
CA LEU A 67 -19.60 6.63 11.19
C LEU A 67 -18.46 5.62 10.99
N ALA A 68 -17.53 5.54 11.95
CA ALA A 68 -16.43 4.58 11.88
C ALA A 68 -16.96 3.14 11.82
N LYS A 69 -17.96 2.81 12.64
CA LYS A 69 -18.62 1.52 12.65
C LYS A 69 -19.34 1.24 11.33
N ALA A 70 -20.12 2.19 10.82
CA ALA A 70 -20.86 2.03 9.56
C ALA A 70 -19.90 1.78 8.37
N ILE A 71 -18.76 2.48 8.32
CA ILE A 71 -17.72 2.25 7.30
C ILE A 71 -17.12 0.85 7.45
N ALA A 72 -16.80 0.42 8.68
CA ALA A 72 -16.23 -0.90 8.92
C ALA A 72 -17.19 -2.04 8.51
N GLU A 73 -18.49 -1.90 8.81
CA GLU A 73 -19.53 -2.85 8.42
C GLU A 73 -19.70 -2.91 6.89
N ALA A 74 -19.74 -1.76 6.22
CA ALA A 74 -19.82 -1.71 4.76
C ALA A 74 -18.59 -2.36 4.08
N MET A 75 -17.39 -2.10 4.61
CA MET A 75 -16.17 -2.73 4.12
C MET A 75 -16.18 -4.25 4.35
N GLN A 76 -16.70 -4.72 5.49
CA GLN A 76 -16.81 -6.16 5.76
C GLN A 76 -17.81 -6.82 4.80
N ALA A 77 -18.95 -6.17 4.51
CA ALA A 77 -19.91 -6.66 3.54
C ALA A 77 -19.27 -6.84 2.14
N MET A 78 -18.39 -5.92 1.73
CA MET A 78 -17.63 -6.05 0.48
C MET A 78 -16.59 -7.18 0.49
N VAL A 79 -16.06 -7.53 1.66
CA VAL A 79 -15.20 -8.71 1.81
C VAL A 79 -16.04 -9.98 1.64
N ASP A 80 -17.19 -10.04 2.33
CA ASP A 80 -18.07 -11.20 2.36
C ASP A 80 -18.70 -11.49 0.99
N ASP A 81 -19.05 -10.46 0.23
CA ASP A 81 -19.63 -10.59 -1.12
C ASP A 81 -18.57 -10.74 -2.24
N GLY A 82 -17.29 -10.65 -1.89
CA GLY A 82 -16.14 -10.79 -2.79
C GLY A 82 -15.83 -9.56 -3.65
N THR A 83 -16.57 -8.46 -3.54
CA THR A 83 -16.34 -7.21 -4.27
C THR A 83 -14.97 -6.62 -3.92
N TYR A 84 -14.58 -6.66 -2.65
CA TYR A 84 -13.27 -6.21 -2.18
C TYR A 84 -12.13 -6.94 -2.90
N GLY A 85 -12.20 -8.28 -2.98
CA GLY A 85 -11.21 -9.08 -3.70
C GLY A 85 -11.13 -8.74 -5.19
N LYS A 86 -12.28 -8.54 -5.85
CA LYS A 86 -12.33 -8.12 -7.27
C LYS A 86 -11.65 -6.76 -7.48
N ILE A 87 -11.86 -5.82 -6.57
CA ILE A 87 -11.20 -4.50 -6.62
C ILE A 87 -9.69 -4.66 -6.46
N LEU A 88 -9.22 -5.43 -5.47
CA LEU A 88 -7.78 -5.63 -5.27
C LEU A 88 -7.13 -6.29 -6.49
N LYS A 89 -7.78 -7.31 -7.06
CA LYS A 89 -7.29 -7.98 -8.27
C LYS A 89 -7.20 -7.04 -9.47
N LYS A 90 -8.17 -6.13 -9.64
CA LYS A 90 -8.14 -5.12 -10.72
C LYS A 90 -6.89 -4.24 -10.65
N TRP A 91 -6.34 -4.02 -9.46
CA TRP A 91 -5.19 -3.15 -9.21
C TRP A 91 -3.91 -3.92 -8.85
N ASP A 92 -3.90 -5.25 -9.00
CA ASP A 92 -2.78 -6.13 -8.62
C ASP A 92 -2.34 -5.99 -7.14
N LEU A 93 -3.32 -5.82 -6.24
CA LEU A 93 -3.11 -5.58 -4.80
C LEU A 93 -3.50 -6.78 -3.91
N GLU A 94 -3.63 -7.98 -4.47
CA GLU A 94 -4.12 -9.16 -3.75
C GLU A 94 -3.24 -9.54 -2.54
N GLN A 95 -1.94 -9.23 -2.57
CA GLN A 95 -1.04 -9.46 -1.42
C GLN A 95 -1.41 -8.65 -0.17
N GLY A 96 -2.10 -7.51 -0.34
CA GLY A 96 -2.56 -6.65 0.76
C GLY A 96 -3.93 -7.02 1.32
N ALA A 97 -4.57 -8.08 0.81
CA ALA A 97 -5.93 -8.42 1.20
C ALA A 97 -6.07 -8.73 2.69
N VAL A 98 -7.18 -8.28 3.28
CA VAL A 98 -7.64 -8.70 4.61
C VAL A 98 -8.94 -9.50 4.50
N THR A 99 -9.10 -10.50 5.36
CA THR A 99 -10.33 -11.31 5.45
C THR A 99 -11.31 -10.80 6.50
N LYS A 100 -10.84 -9.96 7.41
CA LYS A 100 -11.65 -9.32 8.45
C LYS A 100 -11.28 -7.86 8.58
N ILE A 101 -12.28 -7.00 8.55
CA ILE A 101 -12.12 -5.56 8.79
C ILE A 101 -12.00 -5.34 10.30
N GLY A 102 -10.94 -4.62 10.69
CA GLY A 102 -10.68 -4.21 12.06
C GLY A 102 -10.74 -2.70 12.22
N MET A 103 -11.12 -2.23 13.40
CA MET A 103 -11.02 -0.83 13.79
C MET A 103 -9.76 -0.64 14.65
N ASP A 104 -9.14 0.54 14.55
CA ASP A 104 -7.98 0.94 15.36
C ASP A 104 -6.83 -0.09 15.38
N GLN A 105 -6.51 -0.66 14.21
CA GLN A 105 -5.46 -1.69 14.04
C GLN A 105 -4.04 -1.12 13.85
N GLY A 106 -3.89 0.20 13.89
CA GLY A 106 -2.57 0.84 13.89
C GLY A 106 -1.82 0.49 15.18
N LYS A 107 -0.59 0.00 15.05
CA LYS A 107 0.33 -0.20 16.18
C LYS A 107 1.26 1.00 16.32
#